data_AF-A0A420CU33-F1
#
_entry.id   AF-A0A420CU33-F1
#
_cell.length_a   1.000
_cell.length_b   1.000
_cell.length_c   1.000
_cell.angle_alpha   90.00
_cell.angle_beta   90.00
_cell.angle_gamma   90.00
#
_symmetry.space_group_name_H-M   'P 1'
#
loop_
_entity.id
_entity.type
_entity.pdbx_description
1 polymer ?
#
loop_
_entity_poly.entity_id
_entity_poly.type
_entity_poly.pdbx_seq_one_letter_code
_entity_poly.pdbx_strand_id
1 'polypeptide(L)'
;MVYKKNIDSSSYYLNNALKLLQKMNYWNIQRGQAYYYYGNFLNKNKEPEKALLYYEKSVAILEKTKRVYNIPMLYKTISSTYSELNDEEKEKEYLEKYTKLKDSLSRVCNESVNTSIDEIIREKESENTSKKNLFLFYNIVVFCLIVILLFVYIRYQKNKSIIKQKEFEAHVLKEKLTHSYDCIIDLAKKNDPNFLNKFQEAYPDFVKKLFAINSNLSKSDLTFCAMIWLGFSSKEIAQYTFVEHRSVQNKKNRLRKKLNISSDVDLYLFFKNLSDGHAENSIST
;
A
#
# COMPACT_ATOMS: atom_id res chain seq x y z
N MET A 1 46.42 41.70 -6.66
CA MET A 1 46.25 42.65 -5.53
C MET A 1 47.52 43.50 -5.44
N VAL A 2 47.45 44.76 -5.84
CA VAL A 2 48.59 45.70 -5.82
C VAL A 2 48.70 46.27 -4.40
N TYR A 3 49.66 45.81 -3.61
CA TYR A 3 49.95 46.43 -2.31
C TYR A 3 50.59 47.80 -2.55
N LYS A 4 49.84 48.88 -2.28
CA LYS A 4 50.39 50.26 -2.27
C LYS A 4 51.50 50.33 -1.22
N LYS A 5 52.71 50.70 -1.66
CA LYS A 5 53.94 50.77 -0.86
C LYS A 5 53.92 52.04 0.03
N ASN A 6 53.06 52.07 1.04
CA ASN A 6 52.99 53.17 2.01
C ASN A 6 53.67 52.75 3.32
N ILE A 7 54.96 53.05 3.42
CA ILE A 7 55.87 52.56 4.48
C ILE A 7 55.45 53.15 5.84
N ASP A 8 55.09 54.43 5.89
CA ASP A 8 54.78 55.15 7.13
C ASP A 8 53.48 54.64 7.78
N SER A 9 52.46 54.37 6.95
CA SER A 9 51.19 53.81 7.44
C SER A 9 51.37 52.37 7.93
N SER A 10 52.19 51.56 7.24
CA SER A 10 52.45 50.17 7.64
C SER A 10 53.17 50.10 8.99
N SER A 11 54.16 50.97 9.21
CA SER A 11 54.86 51.10 10.49
C SER A 11 53.90 51.47 11.63
N TYR A 12 53.04 52.48 11.41
CA TYR A 12 52.08 52.95 12.41
C TYR A 12 51.11 51.85 12.86
N TYR A 13 50.46 51.16 11.93
CA TYR A 13 49.47 50.12 12.26
C TYR A 13 50.11 48.89 12.91
N LEU A 14 51.29 48.47 12.45
CA LEU A 14 51.97 47.31 13.04
C LEU A 14 52.48 47.61 14.45
N ASN A 15 53.06 48.79 14.69
CA ASN A 15 53.51 49.19 16.02
C ASN A 15 52.34 49.29 17.01
N ASN A 16 51.19 49.83 16.56
CA ASN A 16 49.97 49.86 17.36
C ASN A 16 49.43 48.45 17.63
N ALA A 17 49.43 47.55 16.63
CA ALA A 17 49.04 46.16 16.82
C ALA A 17 49.92 45.47 17.87
N LEU A 18 51.24 45.64 17.82
CA LEU A 18 52.16 45.08 18.81
C LEU A 18 51.90 45.63 20.22
N LYS A 19 51.65 46.94 20.36
CA LYS A 19 51.32 47.58 21.65
C LYS A 19 49.99 47.06 22.24
N LEU A 20 48.97 46.87 21.41
CA LEU A 20 47.70 46.29 21.85
C LEU A 20 47.90 44.83 22.27
N LEU A 21 48.68 44.08 21.50
CA LEU A 21 48.94 42.68 21.76
C LEU A 21 49.73 42.47 23.05
N GLN A 22 50.61 43.39 23.48
CA GLN A 22 51.34 43.31 24.76
C GLN A 22 50.43 43.11 25.98
N LYS A 23 49.20 43.63 25.93
CA LYS A 23 48.21 43.49 27.01
C LYS A 23 47.53 42.10 27.06
N MET A 24 47.72 41.30 26.02
CA MET A 24 47.13 39.96 25.90
C MET A 24 48.09 38.87 26.41
N ASN A 25 47.62 37.62 26.49
CA ASN A 25 48.49 36.47 26.77
C ASN A 25 49.61 36.36 25.71
N TYR A 26 50.82 36.00 26.14
CA TYR A 26 51.96 35.81 25.23
C TYR A 26 51.73 34.75 24.17
N TRP A 27 51.10 33.64 24.53
CA TRP A 27 50.83 32.52 23.63
C TRP A 27 49.52 32.72 22.85
N ASN A 28 49.37 33.91 22.26
CA ASN A 28 48.21 34.31 21.51
C ASN A 28 48.50 34.24 20.00
N ILE A 29 47.60 33.61 19.24
CA ILE A 29 47.80 33.34 17.80
C ILE A 29 47.93 34.65 17.00
N GLN A 30 47.14 35.66 17.35
CA GLN A 30 47.20 36.98 16.71
C GLN A 30 48.55 37.66 16.96
N ARG A 31 49.20 37.41 18.11
CA ARG A 31 50.57 37.87 18.37
C ARG A 31 51.59 37.21 17.46
N GLY A 32 51.48 35.89 17.25
CA GLY A 32 52.33 35.18 16.29
C GLY A 32 52.20 35.76 14.88
N GLN A 33 50.96 35.93 14.41
CA GLN A 33 50.69 36.54 13.09
C GLN A 33 51.23 37.97 12.99
N ALA A 34 51.05 38.79 14.02
CA ALA A 34 51.57 40.16 14.03
C ALA A 34 53.11 40.18 13.95
N TYR A 35 53.80 39.29 14.66
CA TYR A 35 55.26 39.16 14.55
C TYR A 35 55.70 38.73 13.14
N TYR A 36 55.00 37.81 12.49
CA TYR A 36 55.29 37.46 11.08
C TYR A 36 55.16 38.67 10.15
N TYR A 37 54.04 39.40 10.23
CA TYR A 37 53.84 40.59 9.39
C TYR A 37 54.83 41.71 9.71
N TYR A 38 55.23 41.85 10.97
CA TYR A 38 56.27 42.80 11.37
C TYR A 38 57.65 42.41 10.84
N GLY A 39 58.01 41.13 10.89
CA GLY A 39 59.22 40.62 10.25
C GLY A 39 59.24 40.91 8.75
N ASN A 40 58.14 40.65 8.04
CA ASN A 40 58.01 40.97 6.61
C ASN A 40 58.20 42.47 6.33
N PHE A 41 57.68 43.33 7.21
CA PHE A 41 57.86 44.78 7.12
C PHE A 41 59.33 45.19 7.31
N LEU A 42 59.99 44.65 8.33
CA LEU A 42 61.42 44.89 8.59
C LEU A 42 62.30 44.41 7.43
N ASN A 43 62.03 43.22 6.88
CA ASN A 43 62.80 42.69 5.75
C ASN A 43 62.69 43.61 4.52
N LYS A 44 61.47 44.09 4.23
CA LYS A 44 61.24 45.06 3.16
C LYS A 44 61.93 46.42 3.38
N ASN A 45 62.16 46.79 4.63
CA ASN A 45 62.91 48.00 5.01
C ASN A 45 64.42 47.79 5.08
N LYS A 46 64.93 46.64 4.59
CA LYS A 46 66.34 46.27 4.61
C LYS A 46 66.91 46.07 6.01
N GLU A 47 66.08 45.58 6.94
CA GLU A 47 66.48 45.17 8.28
C GLU A 47 66.29 43.64 8.48
N PRO A 48 66.95 42.79 7.67
CA PRO A 48 66.74 41.33 7.65
C PRO A 48 67.07 40.65 8.98
N GLU A 49 68.10 41.10 9.70
CA GLU A 49 68.48 40.52 11.00
C GLU A 49 67.38 40.72 12.05
N LYS A 50 66.77 41.91 12.08
CA LYS A 50 65.62 42.15 12.96
C LYS A 50 64.40 41.36 12.49
N ALA A 51 64.20 41.23 11.18
CA ALA A 51 63.11 40.43 10.64
C ALA A 51 63.17 38.98 11.12
N LEU A 52 64.36 38.36 11.09
CA LEU A 52 64.59 37.01 11.59
C LEU A 52 64.18 36.84 13.06
N LEU A 53 64.56 37.77 13.94
CA LEU A 53 64.16 37.74 15.35
C LEU A 53 62.63 37.70 15.52
N TYR A 54 61.89 38.47 14.72
CA TYR A 54 60.44 38.49 14.77
C TYR A 54 59.82 37.25 14.11
N TYR A 55 60.42 36.71 13.05
CA TYR A 55 59.99 35.44 12.48
C TYR A 55 60.15 34.28 13.49
N GLU A 56 61.27 34.20 14.21
CA GLU A 56 61.49 33.18 15.24
C GLU A 56 60.46 33.29 16.38
N LYS A 57 60.17 34.52 16.84
CA LYS A 57 59.08 34.76 17.82
C LYS A 57 57.72 34.30 17.29
N SER A 58 57.46 34.50 16.00
CA SER A 58 56.25 34.00 15.34
C SER A 58 56.20 32.48 15.31
N VAL A 59 57.30 31.80 14.90
CA VAL A 59 57.40 30.34 14.88
C VAL A 59 57.09 29.78 16.27
N ALA A 60 57.76 30.28 17.32
CA ALA A 60 57.58 29.78 18.69
C ALA A 60 56.12 29.85 19.16
N ILE A 61 55.41 30.95 18.82
CA ILE A 61 53.99 31.09 19.16
C ILE A 61 53.12 30.13 18.34
N LEU A 62 53.35 30.03 17.03
CA LEU A 62 52.57 29.18 16.14
C LEU A 62 52.74 27.68 16.46
N GLU A 63 53.95 27.26 16.84
CA GLU A 63 54.22 25.89 17.32
C GLU A 63 53.49 25.62 18.63
N LYS A 64 53.65 26.48 19.64
CA LYS A 64 53.00 26.32 20.94
C LYS A 64 51.47 26.35 20.85
N THR A 65 50.92 27.15 19.95
CA THR A 65 49.46 27.24 19.71
C THR A 65 48.95 26.19 18.71
N LYS A 66 49.80 25.27 18.26
CA LYS A 66 49.49 24.17 17.32
C LYS A 66 48.89 24.68 16.01
N ARG A 67 49.30 25.85 15.53
CA ARG A 67 48.91 26.43 14.23
C ARG A 67 49.89 26.04 13.14
N VAL A 68 50.09 24.73 13.02
CA VAL A 68 51.13 24.12 12.19
C VAL A 68 50.99 24.44 10.71
N TYR A 69 49.76 24.71 10.22
CA TYR A 69 49.49 25.05 8.82
C TYR A 69 50.21 26.33 8.32
N ASN A 70 50.46 27.30 9.21
CA ASN A 70 51.09 28.57 8.82
C ASN A 70 52.63 28.54 8.88
N ILE A 71 53.19 27.52 9.52
CA ILE A 71 54.62 27.40 9.79
C ILE A 71 55.45 27.10 8.52
N PRO A 72 55.03 26.27 7.55
CA PRO A 72 55.81 26.02 6.35
C PRO A 72 56.16 27.31 5.59
N MET A 73 55.18 28.19 5.36
CA MET A 73 55.42 29.45 4.65
C MET A 73 56.38 30.36 5.42
N LEU A 74 56.31 30.33 6.75
CA LEU A 74 57.22 31.07 7.62
C LEU A 74 58.66 30.52 7.53
N TYR A 75 58.85 29.20 7.57
CA TYR A 75 60.16 28.58 7.36
C TYR A 75 60.75 28.89 5.98
N LYS A 76 59.92 28.89 4.93
CA LYS A 76 60.36 29.32 3.60
C LYS A 76 60.79 30.79 3.60
N THR A 77 60.06 31.66 4.29
CA THR A 77 60.40 33.09 4.40
C THR A 77 61.72 33.30 5.15
N ILE A 78 61.93 32.57 6.25
CA ILE A 78 63.18 32.61 7.04
C ILE A 78 64.35 32.11 6.19
N SER A 79 64.19 30.99 5.48
CA SER A 79 65.20 30.45 4.56
C SER A 79 65.60 31.48 3.50
N SER A 80 64.63 32.09 2.82
CA SER A 80 64.93 33.17 1.85
C SER A 80 65.60 34.40 2.48
N THR A 81 65.29 34.72 3.74
CA THR A 81 65.93 35.84 4.45
C THR A 81 67.39 35.52 4.80
N TYR A 82 67.71 34.27 5.14
CA TYR A 82 69.10 33.82 5.32
C TYR A 82 69.87 33.77 4.01
N SER A 83 69.20 33.42 2.91
CA SER A 83 69.77 33.49 1.56
C SER A 83 70.18 34.94 1.20
N GLU A 84 69.32 35.92 1.51
CA GLU A 84 69.63 37.36 1.34
C GLU A 84 70.83 37.83 2.20
N LEU A 85 71.10 37.14 3.31
CA LEU A 85 72.24 37.39 4.21
C LEU A 85 73.50 36.58 3.85
N ASN A 86 73.44 35.74 2.80
CA ASN A 86 74.48 34.79 2.42
C ASN A 86 74.86 33.77 3.53
N ASP A 87 73.90 33.42 4.40
CA ASP A 87 74.05 32.35 5.40
C ASP A 87 73.47 31.04 4.85
N GLU A 88 74.29 30.34 4.05
CA GLU A 88 73.88 29.11 3.35
C GLU A 88 73.51 27.97 4.30
N GLU A 89 74.16 27.89 5.47
CA GLU A 89 73.91 26.85 6.46
C GLU A 89 72.48 26.97 7.00
N LYS A 90 72.11 28.17 7.47
CA LYS A 90 70.76 28.41 7.99
C LYS A 90 69.71 28.45 6.90
N GLU A 91 70.04 28.92 5.70
CA GLU A 91 69.15 28.82 4.55
C GLU A 91 68.70 27.37 4.34
N LYS A 92 69.66 26.45 4.25
CA LYS A 92 69.40 25.03 4.03
C LYS A 92 68.64 24.39 5.19
N GLU A 93 69.01 24.70 6.42
CA GLU A 93 68.31 24.20 7.62
C GLU A 93 66.82 24.54 7.58
N TYR A 94 66.48 25.81 7.33
CA TYR A 94 65.09 26.25 7.29
C TYR A 94 64.34 25.77 6.03
N LEU A 95 65.05 25.55 4.93
CA LEU A 95 64.47 24.93 3.73
C LEU A 95 64.08 23.47 4.00
N GLU A 96 64.93 22.71 4.70
CA GLU A 96 64.62 21.33 5.12
C GLU A 96 63.44 21.28 6.11
N LYS A 97 63.36 22.23 7.04
CA LYS A 97 62.20 22.35 7.94
C LYS A 97 60.91 22.62 7.17
N TYR A 98 60.97 23.47 6.15
CA TYR A 98 59.83 23.75 5.27
C TYR A 98 59.37 22.50 4.51
N THR A 99 60.28 21.78 3.83
CA THR A 99 59.92 20.60 3.03
C THR A 99 59.31 19.51 3.89
N LYS A 100 59.98 19.13 4.99
CA LYS A 100 59.49 18.10 5.94
C LYS A 100 58.09 18.42 6.45
N LEU A 101 57.84 19.67 6.87
CA LEU A 101 56.55 20.04 7.43
C LEU A 101 55.46 20.13 6.37
N LYS A 102 55.77 20.68 5.18
CA LYS A 102 54.83 20.74 4.06
C LYS A 102 54.39 19.35 3.62
N ASP A 103 55.33 18.41 3.51
CA ASP A 103 55.02 17.05 3.07
C ASP A 103 54.16 16.32 4.09
N SER A 104 54.49 16.46 5.39
CA SER A 104 53.70 15.90 6.49
C SER A 104 52.27 16.45 6.51
N LEU A 105 52.09 17.78 6.38
CA LEU A 105 50.77 18.41 6.33
C LEU A 105 49.98 18.02 5.08
N SER A 106 50.63 17.91 3.92
CA SER A 106 49.98 17.49 2.67
C SER A 106 49.44 16.06 2.80
N ARG A 107 50.21 15.16 3.42
CA ARG A 107 49.78 13.78 3.68
C ARG A 107 48.54 13.73 4.60
N VAL A 108 48.57 14.46 5.71
CA VAL A 108 47.44 14.53 6.67
C VAL A 108 46.20 15.14 6.01
N CYS A 109 46.36 16.20 5.23
CA CYS A 109 45.26 16.84 4.51
C CYS A 109 44.63 15.88 3.48
N ASN A 110 45.45 15.18 2.70
CA ASN A 110 44.98 14.22 1.71
C ASN A 110 44.22 13.05 2.38
N GLU A 111 44.72 12.55 3.51
CA GLU A 111 44.07 11.48 4.28
C GLU A 111 42.69 11.93 4.83
N SER A 112 42.61 13.14 5.39
CA SER A 112 41.35 13.70 5.87
C SER A 112 40.33 13.94 4.75
N VAL A 113 40.79 14.42 3.58
CA VAL A 113 39.95 14.61 2.41
C VAL A 113 39.44 13.27 1.89
N ASN A 114 40.32 12.27 1.76
CA ASN A 114 39.93 10.93 1.33
C ASN A 114 38.91 10.31 2.29
N THR A 115 39.12 10.43 3.60
CA THR A 115 38.17 9.93 4.61
C THR A 115 36.79 10.57 4.46
N SER A 116 36.73 11.88 4.20
CA SER A 116 35.47 12.61 4.00
C SER A 116 34.78 12.19 2.68
N ILE A 117 35.56 11.97 1.62
CA ILE A 117 35.06 11.45 0.34
C ILE A 117 34.48 10.04 0.54
N ASP A 118 35.18 9.16 1.25
CA ASP A 118 34.73 7.80 1.54
C ASP A 118 33.46 7.77 2.39
N GLU A 119 33.31 8.72 3.32
CA GLU A 119 32.07 8.90 4.10
C GLU A 119 30.89 9.31 3.21
N ILE A 120 31.10 10.28 2.30
CA ILE A 120 30.07 10.70 1.32
C ILE A 120 29.70 9.55 0.36
N ILE A 121 30.68 8.77 -0.10
CA ILE A 121 30.44 7.60 -0.96
C ILE A 121 29.59 6.57 -0.20
N ARG A 122 29.96 6.23 1.03
CA ARG A 122 29.20 5.28 1.86
C ARG A 122 27.77 5.76 2.14
N GLU A 123 27.59 7.05 2.42
CA GLU A 123 26.26 7.64 2.59
C GLU A 123 25.41 7.46 1.34
N LYS A 124 25.95 7.81 0.15
CA LYS A 124 25.27 7.61 -1.14
C LYS A 124 24.97 6.14 -1.44
N GLU A 125 25.88 5.23 -1.15
CA GLU A 125 25.67 3.79 -1.35
C GLU A 125 24.55 3.26 -0.44
N SER A 126 24.50 3.71 0.81
CA SER A 126 23.45 3.34 1.76
C SER A 126 22.07 3.87 1.34
N GLU A 127 22.02 5.12 0.84
CA GLU A 127 20.80 5.74 0.31
C GLU A 127 20.33 5.01 -0.95
N ASN A 128 21.25 4.70 -1.87
CA ASN A 128 20.95 3.96 -3.09
C ASN A 128 20.47 2.53 -2.79
N THR A 129 21.09 1.85 -1.81
CA THR A 129 20.68 0.51 -1.36
C THR A 129 19.27 0.55 -0.79
N SER A 130 18.95 1.55 0.03
CA SER A 130 17.59 1.75 0.57
C SER A 130 16.56 2.00 -0.54
N LYS A 131 16.90 2.85 -1.51
CA LYS A 131 16.05 3.11 -2.69
C LYS A 131 15.82 1.86 -3.54
N LYS A 132 16.87 1.06 -3.78
CA LYS A 132 16.77 -0.23 -4.48
C LYS A 132 15.85 -1.21 -3.76
N ASN A 133 15.97 -1.33 -2.44
CA ASN A 133 15.12 -2.22 -1.65
C ASN A 133 13.64 -1.78 -1.68
N LEU A 134 13.37 -0.46 -1.64
CA LEU A 134 12.01 0.07 -1.77
C LEU A 134 11.43 -0.24 -3.16
N PHE A 135 12.23 -0.10 -4.21
CA PHE A 135 11.83 -0.46 -5.57
C PHE A 135 11.54 -1.96 -5.69
N LEU A 136 12.37 -2.84 -5.11
CA LEU A 136 12.12 -4.28 -5.09
C LEU A 136 10.80 -4.63 -4.37
N PHE A 137 10.54 -4.00 -3.22
CA PHE A 137 9.29 -4.18 -2.48
C PHE A 137 8.06 -3.76 -3.30
N TYR A 138 8.13 -2.60 -3.95
CA TYR A 138 7.07 -2.12 -4.84
C TYR A 138 6.76 -3.12 -5.97
N ASN A 139 7.79 -3.68 -6.62
CA ASN A 139 7.60 -4.68 -7.67
C ASN A 139 6.92 -5.97 -7.15
N ILE A 140 7.27 -6.42 -5.94
CA ILE A 140 6.62 -7.59 -5.31
C ILE A 140 5.13 -7.31 -5.06
N VAL A 141 4.78 -6.13 -4.54
CA VAL A 141 3.38 -5.75 -4.30
C VAL A 141 2.57 -5.74 -5.59
N VAL A 142 3.11 -5.14 -6.66
CA VAL A 142 2.46 -5.11 -7.98
C VAL A 142 2.27 -6.53 -8.53
N PHE A 143 3.28 -7.40 -8.40
CA PHE A 143 3.19 -8.79 -8.81
C PHE A 143 2.11 -9.56 -8.03
N CYS A 144 2.03 -9.38 -6.71
CA CYS A 144 0.98 -9.98 -5.89
C CYS A 144 -0.42 -9.54 -6.30
N LEU A 145 -0.61 -8.25 -6.63
CA LEU A 145 -1.90 -7.74 -7.12
C LEU A 145 -2.31 -8.40 -8.44
N ILE A 146 -1.36 -8.59 -9.37
CA ILE A 146 -1.62 -9.28 -10.65
C ILE A 146 -2.03 -10.74 -10.39
N VAL A 147 -1.34 -11.44 -9.49
CA VAL A 147 -1.68 -12.82 -9.12
C VAL A 147 -3.07 -12.90 -8.50
N ILE A 148 -3.45 -11.96 -7.63
CA ILE A 148 -4.79 -11.90 -7.03
C ILE A 148 -5.85 -11.68 -8.12
N LEU A 149 -5.64 -10.75 -9.06
CA LEU A 149 -6.56 -10.50 -10.16
C LEU A 149 -6.71 -11.73 -11.06
N LEU A 150 -5.62 -12.42 -11.39
CA LEU A 150 -5.66 -13.68 -12.13
C LEU A 150 -6.43 -14.77 -11.38
N PHE A 151 -6.21 -14.89 -10.07
CA PHE A 151 -6.93 -15.85 -9.24
C PHE A 151 -8.44 -15.56 -9.21
N VAL A 152 -8.84 -14.30 -9.05
CA VAL A 152 -10.25 -13.87 -9.12
C VAL A 152 -10.83 -14.16 -10.50
N TYR A 153 -10.09 -13.87 -11.57
CA TYR A 153 -10.53 -14.14 -12.94
C TYR A 153 -10.78 -15.64 -13.19
N ILE A 154 -9.87 -16.51 -12.76
CA ILE A 154 -10.03 -17.97 -12.86
C ILE A 154 -11.25 -18.44 -12.05
N ARG A 155 -11.42 -17.92 -10.83
CA ARG A 155 -12.58 -18.23 -9.97
C ARG A 155 -13.90 -17.80 -10.61
N TYR A 156 -13.93 -16.61 -11.19
CA TYR A 156 -15.09 -16.08 -11.90
C TYR A 156 -15.47 -16.96 -13.09
N GLN A 157 -14.49 -17.35 -13.91
CA GLN A 157 -14.73 -18.21 -15.07
C GLN A 157 -15.26 -19.59 -14.66
N LYS A 158 -14.69 -20.21 -13.62
CA LYS A 158 -15.16 -21.50 -13.09
C LYS A 158 -16.57 -21.43 -12.51
N ASN A 159 -16.90 -20.34 -11.80
CA ASN A 159 -18.26 -20.17 -11.26
C ASN A 159 -19.29 -19.95 -12.38
N LYS A 160 -18.92 -19.30 -13.48
CA LYS A 160 -19.82 -19.05 -14.61
C LYS A 160 -20.31 -20.34 -15.29
N SER A 161 -19.50 -21.39 -15.39
CA SER A 161 -19.94 -22.67 -15.98
C SER A 161 -20.90 -23.43 -15.06
N ILE A 162 -20.68 -23.39 -13.75
CA ILE A 162 -21.55 -24.02 -12.75
C ILE A 162 -22.93 -23.36 -12.74
N ILE A 163 -23.00 -22.03 -12.83
CA ILE A 163 -24.27 -21.29 -12.89
C ILE A 163 -25.07 -21.69 -14.14
N LYS A 164 -24.43 -21.73 -15.31
CA LYS A 164 -25.09 -22.17 -16.56
C LYS A 164 -25.65 -23.59 -16.47
N GLN A 165 -24.93 -24.52 -15.84
CA GLN A 165 -25.40 -25.89 -15.68
C GLN A 165 -26.62 -25.96 -14.76
N LYS A 166 -26.60 -25.24 -13.64
CA LYS A 166 -27.75 -25.17 -12.73
C LYS A 166 -28.97 -24.52 -13.36
N GLU A 167 -28.77 -23.46 -14.15
CA GLU A 167 -29.84 -22.82 -14.92
C GLU A 167 -30.46 -23.79 -15.94
N PHE A 168 -29.62 -24.56 -16.64
CA PHE A 168 -30.09 -25.57 -17.59
C PHE A 168 -30.87 -26.71 -16.91
N GLU A 169 -30.34 -27.27 -15.81
CA GLU A 169 -31.02 -28.31 -15.04
C GLU A 169 -32.36 -27.82 -14.47
N ALA A 170 -32.40 -26.58 -13.95
CA ALA A 170 -33.63 -25.95 -13.48
C ALA A 170 -34.65 -25.73 -14.61
N HIS A 171 -34.18 -25.32 -15.80
CA HIS A 171 -35.04 -25.16 -16.98
C HIS A 171 -35.66 -26.49 -17.41
N VAL A 172 -34.84 -27.54 -17.54
CA VAL A 172 -35.30 -28.89 -17.94
C VAL A 172 -36.31 -29.45 -16.93
N LEU A 173 -36.07 -29.27 -15.63
CA LEU A 173 -37.00 -29.71 -14.59
C LEU A 173 -38.32 -28.94 -14.65
N LYS A 174 -38.27 -27.62 -14.86
CA LYS A 174 -39.45 -26.77 -15.01
C LYS A 174 -40.28 -27.16 -16.23
N GLU A 175 -39.63 -27.46 -17.35
CA GLU A 175 -40.29 -27.91 -18.59
C GLU A 175 -40.99 -29.26 -18.41
N LYS A 176 -40.31 -30.25 -17.79
CA LYS A 176 -40.92 -31.56 -17.46
C LYS A 176 -42.11 -31.43 -16.51
N LEU A 177 -42.01 -30.57 -15.51
CA LEU A 177 -43.11 -30.30 -14.58
C LEU A 177 -44.29 -29.65 -15.31
N THR A 178 -44.03 -28.71 -16.21
CA THR A 178 -45.06 -28.02 -17.00
C THR A 178 -45.80 -29.01 -17.90
N HIS A 179 -45.08 -29.87 -18.64
CA HIS A 179 -45.70 -30.92 -19.46
C HIS A 179 -46.54 -31.92 -18.66
N SER A 180 -46.08 -32.31 -17.48
CA SER A 180 -46.84 -33.19 -16.58
C SER A 180 -48.12 -32.51 -16.11
N TYR A 181 -48.05 -31.24 -15.73
CA TYR A 181 -49.19 -30.43 -15.31
C TYR A 181 -50.23 -30.25 -16.42
N ASP A 182 -49.80 -29.92 -17.64
CA ASP A 182 -50.70 -29.74 -18.80
C ASP A 182 -51.44 -31.04 -19.15
N CYS A 183 -50.73 -32.19 -19.11
CA CYS A 183 -51.34 -33.50 -19.33
C CYS A 183 -52.44 -33.81 -18.30
N ILE A 184 -52.21 -33.46 -17.03
CA ILE A 184 -53.17 -33.66 -15.95
C ILE A 184 -54.40 -32.75 -16.12
N ILE A 185 -54.19 -31.49 -16.52
CA ILE A 185 -55.28 -30.57 -16.85
C ILE A 185 -56.13 -31.13 -17.99
N ASP A 186 -55.51 -31.63 -19.05
CA ASP A 186 -56.23 -32.17 -20.21
C ASP A 186 -57.06 -33.41 -19.87
N LEU A 187 -56.54 -34.30 -19.01
CA LEU A 187 -57.30 -35.43 -18.49
C LEU A 187 -58.51 -34.98 -17.66
N ALA A 188 -58.33 -33.94 -16.83
CA ALA A 188 -59.41 -33.37 -16.04
C ALA A 188 -60.53 -32.77 -16.91
N LYS A 189 -60.15 -31.99 -17.94
CA LYS A 189 -61.09 -31.36 -18.89
C LYS A 189 -61.91 -32.39 -19.66
N LYS A 190 -61.31 -33.54 -19.99
CA LYS A 190 -61.97 -34.66 -20.69
C LYS A 190 -62.76 -35.59 -19.77
N ASN A 191 -62.73 -35.35 -18.45
CA ASN A 191 -63.32 -36.25 -17.44
C ASN A 191 -62.82 -37.70 -17.59
N ASP A 192 -61.52 -37.85 -17.88
CA ASP A 192 -60.89 -39.15 -18.11
C ASP A 192 -60.80 -39.96 -16.81
N PRO A 193 -61.17 -41.26 -16.78
CA PRO A 193 -61.06 -42.11 -15.59
C PRO A 193 -59.65 -42.18 -14.99
N ASN A 194 -58.60 -41.99 -15.80
CA ASN A 194 -57.21 -42.02 -15.36
C ASN A 194 -56.72 -40.72 -14.74
N PHE A 195 -57.52 -39.64 -14.81
CA PHE A 195 -57.17 -38.33 -14.25
C PHE A 195 -56.71 -38.44 -12.79
N LEU A 196 -57.51 -39.12 -11.96
CA LEU A 196 -57.21 -39.23 -10.52
C LEU A 196 -55.90 -39.99 -10.27
N ASN A 197 -55.66 -41.09 -11.00
CA ASN A 197 -54.43 -41.88 -10.84
C ASN A 197 -53.19 -41.05 -11.21
N LYS A 198 -53.21 -40.38 -12.37
CA LYS A 198 -52.10 -39.50 -12.80
C LYS A 198 -51.87 -38.33 -11.84
N PHE A 199 -52.96 -37.76 -11.32
CA PHE A 199 -52.89 -36.69 -10.33
C PHE A 199 -52.24 -37.17 -9.02
N GLN A 200 -52.60 -38.38 -8.55
CA GLN A 200 -52.03 -38.98 -7.34
C GLN A 200 -50.53 -39.32 -7.50
N GLU A 201 -50.13 -39.77 -8.68
CA GLU A 201 -48.72 -40.02 -9.00
C GLU A 201 -47.89 -38.73 -9.02
N ALA A 202 -48.44 -37.64 -9.58
CA ALA A 202 -47.74 -36.37 -9.67
C ALA A 202 -47.74 -35.56 -8.36
N TYR A 203 -48.80 -35.68 -7.55
CA TYR A 203 -49.00 -34.90 -6.31
C TYR A 203 -49.31 -35.78 -5.09
N PRO A 204 -48.46 -36.75 -4.74
CA PRO A 204 -48.74 -37.70 -3.66
C PRO A 204 -48.85 -37.03 -2.28
N ASP A 205 -48.09 -35.96 -2.03
CA ASP A 205 -48.08 -35.31 -0.73
C ASP A 205 -49.33 -34.48 -0.46
N PHE A 206 -49.93 -33.88 -1.50
CA PHE A 206 -51.24 -33.25 -1.41
C PHE A 206 -52.31 -34.27 -0.99
N VAL A 207 -52.29 -35.45 -1.61
CA VAL A 207 -53.23 -36.53 -1.34
C VAL A 207 -53.06 -37.07 0.09
N LYS A 208 -51.82 -37.29 0.54
CA LYS A 208 -51.52 -37.68 1.93
C LYS A 208 -52.06 -36.65 2.94
N LYS A 209 -51.85 -35.36 2.69
CA LYS A 209 -52.36 -34.27 3.55
C LYS A 209 -53.88 -34.24 3.61
N LEU A 210 -54.58 -34.51 2.50
CA LEU A 210 -56.04 -34.63 2.49
C LEU A 210 -56.54 -35.80 3.34
N PHE A 211 -55.90 -36.96 3.21
CA PHE A 211 -56.26 -38.13 4.02
C PHE A 211 -55.94 -37.95 5.51
N ALA A 212 -54.94 -37.15 5.85
CA ALA A 212 -54.65 -36.80 7.24
C ALA A 212 -55.76 -35.94 7.89
N ILE A 213 -56.47 -35.13 7.09
CA ILE A 213 -57.61 -34.32 7.56
C ILE A 213 -58.88 -35.16 7.63
N ASN A 214 -59.16 -35.95 6.60
CA ASN A 214 -60.30 -36.86 6.56
C ASN A 214 -59.94 -38.16 5.84
N SER A 215 -59.86 -39.25 6.59
CA SER A 215 -59.53 -40.58 6.08
C SER A 215 -60.64 -41.24 5.28
N ASN A 216 -61.88 -40.72 5.36
CA ASN A 216 -63.07 -41.28 4.71
C ASN A 216 -63.48 -40.50 3.44
N LEU A 217 -62.50 -39.98 2.69
CA LEU A 217 -62.74 -39.34 1.40
C LEU A 217 -62.93 -40.38 0.30
N SER A 218 -64.06 -40.31 -0.41
CA SER A 218 -64.32 -41.19 -1.55
C SER A 218 -63.47 -40.79 -2.77
N LYS A 219 -63.30 -41.69 -3.74
CA LYS A 219 -62.66 -41.37 -5.03
C LYS A 219 -63.29 -40.14 -5.70
N SER A 220 -64.62 -40.02 -5.64
CA SER A 220 -65.36 -38.87 -6.20
C SER A 220 -65.08 -37.56 -5.45
N ASP A 221 -64.82 -37.61 -4.14
CA ASP A 221 -64.41 -36.44 -3.37
C ASP A 221 -62.97 -36.03 -3.72
N LEU A 222 -62.05 -37.01 -3.86
CA LEU A 222 -60.66 -36.76 -4.25
C LEU A 222 -60.52 -36.18 -5.65
N THR A 223 -61.26 -36.72 -6.63
CA THR A 223 -61.33 -36.13 -7.98
C THR A 223 -61.78 -34.68 -7.91
N PHE A 224 -62.75 -34.38 -7.06
CA PHE A 224 -63.28 -33.03 -6.92
C PHE A 224 -62.29 -32.08 -6.23
N CYS A 225 -61.57 -32.54 -5.20
CA CYS A 225 -60.44 -31.81 -4.61
C CYS A 225 -59.34 -31.52 -5.63
N ALA A 226 -58.96 -32.51 -6.43
CA ALA A 226 -57.94 -32.36 -7.46
C ALA A 226 -58.34 -31.32 -8.51
N MET A 227 -59.61 -31.33 -8.97
CA MET A 227 -60.11 -30.33 -9.91
C MET A 227 -60.12 -28.91 -9.32
N ILE A 228 -60.44 -28.75 -8.03
CA ILE A 228 -60.38 -27.45 -7.35
C ILE A 228 -58.94 -26.99 -7.19
N TRP A 229 -58.02 -27.90 -6.83
CA TRP A 229 -56.59 -27.59 -6.69
C TRP A 229 -55.97 -27.15 -8.02
N LEU A 230 -56.38 -27.76 -9.14
CA LEU A 230 -56.01 -27.31 -10.50
C LEU A 230 -56.62 -25.97 -10.91
N GLY A 231 -57.45 -25.35 -10.06
CA GLY A 231 -58.01 -24.02 -10.26
C GLY A 231 -59.31 -23.98 -11.05
N PHE A 232 -59.94 -25.12 -11.37
CA PHE A 232 -61.18 -25.10 -12.13
C PHE A 232 -62.32 -24.45 -11.34
N SER A 233 -63.03 -23.53 -11.98
CA SER A 233 -64.23 -22.90 -11.44
C SER A 233 -65.37 -23.92 -11.33
N SER A 234 -66.35 -23.64 -10.47
CA SER A 234 -67.53 -24.49 -10.36
C SER A 234 -68.36 -24.58 -11.65
N LYS A 235 -68.22 -23.62 -12.57
CA LYS A 235 -68.83 -23.66 -13.91
C LYS A 235 -68.09 -24.64 -14.83
N GLU A 236 -66.76 -24.58 -14.83
CA GLU A 236 -65.91 -25.47 -15.63
C GLU A 236 -66.02 -26.92 -15.15
N ILE A 237 -66.02 -27.16 -13.83
CA ILE A 237 -66.19 -28.52 -13.31
C ILE A 237 -67.56 -29.10 -13.72
N ALA A 238 -68.62 -28.28 -13.68
CA ALA A 238 -69.95 -28.69 -14.13
C ALA A 238 -69.95 -29.07 -15.62
N GLN A 239 -69.27 -28.27 -16.45
CA GLN A 239 -69.11 -28.52 -17.88
C GLN A 239 -68.32 -29.80 -18.16
N TYR A 240 -67.17 -29.99 -17.51
CA TYR A 240 -66.30 -31.16 -17.75
C TYR A 240 -66.92 -32.45 -17.23
N THR A 241 -67.61 -32.41 -16.09
CA THR A 241 -68.20 -33.62 -15.48
C THR A 241 -69.64 -33.90 -15.94
N PHE A 242 -70.20 -33.05 -16.81
CA PHE A 242 -71.59 -33.14 -17.28
C PHE A 242 -72.63 -33.16 -16.14
N VAL A 243 -72.39 -32.36 -15.09
CA VAL A 243 -73.26 -32.25 -13.92
C VAL A 243 -73.80 -30.83 -13.82
N GLU A 244 -75.04 -30.66 -13.32
CA GLU A 244 -75.59 -29.33 -13.09
C GLU A 244 -74.70 -28.47 -12.18
N HIS A 245 -74.56 -27.19 -12.54
CA HIS A 245 -73.73 -26.24 -11.77
C HIS A 245 -74.13 -26.18 -10.28
N ARG A 246 -75.44 -26.25 -9.97
CA ARG A 246 -75.97 -26.26 -8.60
C ARG A 246 -75.52 -27.50 -7.83
N SER A 247 -75.44 -28.65 -8.49
CA SER A 247 -74.95 -29.90 -7.89
C SER A 247 -73.46 -29.82 -7.55
N VAL A 248 -72.66 -29.15 -8.39
CA VAL A 248 -71.24 -28.85 -8.11
C VAL A 248 -71.09 -27.93 -6.89
N GLN A 249 -71.91 -26.88 -6.78
CA GLN A 249 -71.91 -25.98 -5.62
C GLN A 249 -72.28 -26.72 -4.32
N ASN A 250 -73.31 -27.58 -4.38
CA ASN A 250 -73.70 -28.41 -3.25
C ASN A 250 -72.58 -29.38 -2.84
N LYS A 251 -71.89 -29.99 -3.81
CA LYS A 251 -70.72 -30.85 -3.56
C LYS A 251 -69.57 -30.07 -2.92
N LYS A 252 -69.32 -28.82 -3.36
CA LYS A 252 -68.35 -27.88 -2.74
C LYS A 252 -68.66 -27.60 -1.27
N ASN A 253 -69.92 -27.36 -0.94
CA ASN A 253 -70.34 -27.14 0.45
C ASN A 253 -70.21 -28.40 1.32
N ARG A 254 -70.54 -29.58 0.77
CA ARG A 254 -70.32 -30.87 1.46
C ARG A 254 -68.84 -31.12 1.70
N LEU A 255 -67.99 -30.82 0.71
CA LEU A 255 -66.55 -30.99 0.80
C LEU A 255 -65.95 -30.08 1.89
N ARG A 256 -66.38 -28.81 1.96
CA ARG A 256 -65.98 -27.89 3.05
C ARG A 256 -66.25 -28.48 4.43
N LYS A 257 -67.46 -29.03 4.64
CA LYS A 257 -67.82 -29.69 5.92
C LYS A 257 -66.97 -30.94 6.19
N LYS A 258 -66.73 -31.77 5.16
CA LYS A 258 -65.89 -32.98 5.29
C LYS A 258 -64.44 -32.66 5.66
N LEU A 259 -63.89 -31.55 5.17
CA LEU A 259 -62.51 -31.12 5.43
C LEU A 259 -62.39 -30.12 6.59
N ASN A 260 -63.48 -29.87 7.33
CA ASN A 260 -63.55 -28.92 8.43
C ASN A 260 -63.06 -27.49 8.06
N ILE A 261 -63.42 -27.02 6.86
CA ILE A 261 -63.02 -25.71 6.34
C ILE A 261 -64.10 -24.68 6.70
N SER A 262 -63.69 -23.62 7.40
CA SER A 262 -64.57 -22.52 7.80
C SER A 262 -65.12 -21.72 6.61
N SER A 263 -66.24 -21.03 6.80
CA SER A 263 -66.96 -20.31 5.73
C SER A 263 -66.18 -19.11 5.17
N ASP A 264 -65.39 -18.46 6.02
CA ASP A 264 -64.54 -17.29 5.75
C ASP A 264 -63.27 -17.61 4.95
N VAL A 265 -62.83 -18.87 4.93
CA VAL A 265 -61.62 -19.29 4.20
C VAL A 265 -61.96 -19.55 2.73
N ASP A 266 -61.17 -18.97 1.80
CA ASP A 266 -61.28 -19.32 0.38
C ASP A 266 -60.83 -20.76 0.13
N LEU A 267 -61.65 -21.52 -0.59
CA LEU A 267 -61.41 -22.96 -0.77
C LEU A 267 -60.19 -23.23 -1.66
N TYR A 268 -59.97 -22.41 -2.69
CA TYR A 268 -58.82 -22.56 -3.59
C TYR A 268 -57.52 -22.20 -2.86
N LEU A 269 -57.54 -21.13 -2.06
CA LEU A 269 -56.42 -20.74 -1.22
C LEU A 269 -56.08 -21.82 -0.18
N PHE A 270 -57.09 -22.44 0.45
CA PHE A 270 -56.87 -23.57 1.37
C PHE A 270 -56.12 -24.72 0.70
N PHE A 271 -56.57 -25.15 -0.49
CA PHE A 271 -55.92 -26.24 -1.22
C PHE A 271 -54.50 -25.87 -1.69
N LYS A 272 -54.26 -24.62 -2.07
CA LYS A 272 -52.93 -24.12 -2.45
C LYS A 272 -51.97 -24.12 -1.25
N ASN A 273 -52.41 -23.64 -0.09
CA ASN A 273 -51.60 -23.66 1.14
C ASN A 273 -51.33 -25.10 1.62
N LEU A 274 -52.23 -26.03 1.33
CA LEU A 274 -52.03 -27.45 1.62
C LEU A 274 -50.86 -28.04 0.80
N SER A 275 -50.64 -27.57 -0.44
CA SER A 275 -49.51 -28.02 -1.28
C SER A 275 -48.20 -27.30 -0.99
N ASP A 276 -48.22 -26.01 -0.66
CA ASP A 276 -47.04 -25.12 -0.67
C ASP A 276 -46.07 -25.25 0.54
N GLY A 277 -46.23 -26.30 1.37
CA GLY A 277 -45.32 -26.60 2.50
C GLY A 277 -43.86 -26.95 2.12
N HIS A 278 -43.43 -26.69 0.89
CA HIS A 278 -42.04 -26.79 0.43
C HIS A 278 -41.54 -25.54 -0.33
N ALA A 279 -42.28 -24.42 -0.31
CA ALA A 279 -41.92 -23.22 -1.06
C ALA A 279 -41.72 -21.95 -0.20
N GLU A 280 -41.54 -22.06 1.12
CA GLU A 280 -40.98 -20.95 1.92
C GLU A 280 -39.44 -20.98 1.85
N ASN A 281 -38.88 -20.58 0.70
CA ASN A 281 -37.53 -20.03 0.63
C ASN A 281 -37.23 -19.27 -0.67
N SER A 282 -38.24 -18.64 -1.26
CA SER A 282 -37.99 -17.56 -2.20
C SER A 282 -39.10 -16.53 -2.11
N ILE A 283 -38.67 -15.29 -1.92
CA ILE A 283 -39.45 -14.04 -1.94
C ILE A 283 -40.02 -13.63 -0.58
N SER A 284 -39.14 -13.10 0.28
CA SER A 284 -39.39 -11.80 0.92
C SER A 284 -38.05 -11.18 1.36
N THR A 285 -37.68 -10.11 0.63
CA THR A 285 -36.72 -9.03 0.96
C THR A 285 -35.35 -9.38 1.51
#